data_AF-A0A433A2E9-F1
#
_entry.id   AF-A0A433A2E9-F1
#
_cell.length_a   1.000
_cell.length_b   1.000
_cell.length_c   1.000
_cell.angle_alpha   90.00
_cell.angle_beta   90.00
_cell.angle_gamma   90.00
#
_symmetry.space_group_name_H-M   'P 1'
#
loop_
_entity.id
_entity.type
_entity.pdbx_description
1 polymer ?
#
loop_
_entity_poly.entity_id
_entity_poly.type
_entity_poly.pdbx_seq_one_letter_code
_entity_poly.pdbx_strand_id
1 'polypeptide(L)'
;MKAMGVTVKNYVCHHFEYSRTKLFEIVKFKKLKTFAEIMQVAGKNGDVIGGEVCKPAMASILASLYNDHVLDHTALQDTNDRFLANIQRGAWNLFCCPRVPAGDITPEKLVAIGWDPIHNFVSTSYSSGKITDGQRIDMFGSRKQDLPDIWEKQVRWV
;
A
#
# COMPACT_ATOMS: atom_id res chain seq x y z
N MET A 1 -23.01 13.47 12.29
CA MET A 1 -22.51 12.22 12.92
C MET A 1 -22.70 12.19 14.44
N LYS A 2 -22.22 13.16 15.25
CA LYS A 2 -22.57 13.22 16.70
C LYS A 2 -24.07 13.37 16.98
N ALA A 3 -24.79 14.08 16.10
CA ALA A 3 -26.24 14.28 16.20
C ALA A 3 -27.08 13.02 15.86
N MET A 4 -26.47 11.91 15.46
CA MET A 4 -27.16 10.66 15.08
C MET A 4 -27.05 9.56 16.15
N GLY A 5 -26.62 9.89 17.38
CA GLY A 5 -26.48 8.91 18.47
C GLY A 5 -25.34 7.89 18.28
N VAL A 6 -24.55 8.00 17.22
CA VAL A 6 -23.41 7.11 16.95
C VAL A 6 -22.22 7.54 17.80
N THR A 7 -21.75 6.63 18.68
CA THR A 7 -20.57 6.85 19.50
C THR A 7 -19.31 6.85 18.63
N VAL A 8 -18.76 8.04 18.34
CA VAL A 8 -17.52 8.16 17.57
C VAL A 8 -16.34 7.84 18.48
N LYS A 9 -15.75 6.67 18.29
CA LYS A 9 -14.51 6.24 18.95
C LYS A 9 -13.33 6.94 18.26
N ASN A 10 -12.56 7.73 19.00
CA ASN A 10 -11.43 8.51 18.46
C ASN A 10 -10.09 7.77 18.61
N TYR A 11 -10.10 6.46 18.42
CA TYR A 11 -8.93 5.61 18.52
C TYR A 11 -8.82 4.71 17.29
N VAL A 12 -7.60 4.35 16.91
CA VAL A 12 -7.33 3.58 15.67
C VAL A 12 -7.95 2.18 15.72
N CYS A 13 -7.76 1.45 16.83
CA CYS A 13 -8.36 0.14 17.06
C CYS A 13 -8.32 -0.17 18.56
N HIS A 14 -8.87 -1.30 18.98
CA HIS A 14 -8.88 -1.72 20.39
C HIS A 14 -7.48 -1.89 21.04
N HIS A 15 -6.40 -1.97 20.24
CA HIS A 15 -5.02 -2.02 20.75
C HIS A 15 -4.49 -0.66 21.23
N PHE A 16 -5.08 0.46 20.80
CA PHE A 16 -4.61 1.81 21.09
C PHE A 16 -5.76 2.67 21.62
N GLU A 17 -5.48 3.57 22.56
CA GLU A 17 -6.45 4.58 23.01
C GLU A 17 -6.30 5.93 22.29
N TYR A 18 -5.43 5.96 21.29
CA TYR A 18 -5.03 7.16 20.57
C TYR A 18 -5.55 7.16 19.14
N SER A 19 -5.85 8.35 18.63
CA SER A 19 -6.13 8.58 17.21
C SER A 19 -4.85 8.42 16.38
N ARG A 20 -4.99 8.27 15.06
CA ARG A 20 -3.83 8.15 14.15
C ARG A 20 -2.90 9.36 14.25
N THR A 21 -3.46 10.57 14.33
CA THR A 21 -2.69 11.81 14.48
C THR A 21 -1.89 11.80 15.79
N LYS A 22 -2.51 11.34 16.88
CA LYS A 22 -1.84 11.30 18.17
C LYS A 22 -0.73 10.25 18.22
N LEU A 23 -0.95 9.09 17.60
CA LEU A 23 0.09 8.08 17.42
C LEU A 23 1.26 8.63 16.60
N PHE A 24 1.00 9.34 15.51
CA PHE A 24 2.05 9.98 14.70
C PHE A 24 2.91 10.93 15.53
N GLU A 25 2.30 11.78 16.37
CA GLU A 25 3.02 12.65 17.30
C GLU A 25 3.88 11.85 18.29
N ILE A 26 3.31 10.82 18.92
CA ILE A 26 4.02 9.98 19.90
C ILE A 26 5.25 9.34 19.26
N VAL A 27 5.09 8.74 18.08
CA VAL A 27 6.19 8.10 17.33
C VAL A 27 7.27 9.13 17.00
N LYS A 28 6.88 10.32 16.53
CA LYS A 28 7.80 11.41 16.18
C LYS A 28 8.59 11.92 17.39
N PHE A 29 7.90 12.23 18.49
CA PHE A 29 8.55 12.82 19.67
C PHE A 29 9.42 11.82 20.42
N LYS A 30 8.95 10.58 20.56
CA LYS A 30 9.71 9.51 21.23
C LYS A 30 10.72 8.82 20.31
N LYS A 31 10.78 9.20 19.03
CA LYS A 31 11.70 8.65 18.01
C LYS A 31 11.64 7.13 17.91
N LEU A 32 10.43 6.57 18.00
CA LEU A 32 10.21 5.11 17.93
C LEU A 32 10.41 4.66 16.48
N LYS A 33 11.08 3.53 16.27
CA LYS A 33 11.44 3.03 14.94
C LYS A 33 10.78 1.71 14.58
N THR A 34 10.32 0.96 15.58
CA THR A 34 9.73 -0.36 15.35
C THR A 34 8.29 -0.43 15.85
N PHE A 35 7.49 -1.29 15.22
CA PHE A 35 6.13 -1.55 15.69
C PHE A 35 6.10 -2.07 17.14
N ALA A 36 7.08 -2.89 17.52
CA ALA A 36 7.20 -3.43 18.88
C ALA A 36 7.38 -2.31 19.92
N GLU A 37 8.27 -1.36 19.65
CA GLU A 37 8.46 -0.18 20.52
C GLU A 37 7.18 0.65 20.62
N ILE A 38 6.46 0.84 19.51
CA ILE A 38 5.20 1.58 19.50
C ILE A 38 4.15 0.86 20.35
N MET A 39 4.05 -0.46 20.23
CA MET A 39 3.13 -1.27 21.05
C MET A 39 3.48 -1.22 22.54
N GLN A 40 4.76 -1.31 22.90
CA GLN A 40 5.20 -1.20 24.30
C GLN A 40 4.89 0.17 24.91
N VAL A 41 5.00 1.23 24.12
CA VAL A 41 4.93 2.61 24.63
C VAL A 41 3.50 3.20 24.56
N ALA A 42 2.74 2.86 23.53
CA ALA A 42 1.43 3.45 23.25
C ALA A 42 0.30 2.41 23.16
N GLY A 43 0.62 1.12 23.16
CA GLY A 43 -0.36 0.04 23.17
C GLY A 43 -1.00 -0.11 24.55
N LYS A 44 -2.29 -0.43 24.57
CA LYS A 44 -3.05 -0.68 25.80
C LYS A 44 -2.54 -1.91 26.55
N ASN A 45 -2.15 -2.94 25.80
CA ASN A 45 -1.47 -4.13 26.27
C ASN A 45 -0.18 -4.26 25.43
N GLY A 46 0.98 -4.10 26.05
CA GLY A 46 2.27 -3.96 25.37
C GLY A 46 2.77 -5.20 24.62
N ASP A 47 2.08 -6.35 24.76
CA ASP A 47 2.53 -7.68 24.29
C ASP A 47 1.62 -8.29 23.21
N VAL A 48 0.79 -7.48 22.56
CA VAL A 48 -0.17 -7.97 21.55
C VAL A 48 0.42 -7.84 20.14
N ILE A 49 0.19 -8.83 19.30
CA ILE A 49 0.69 -8.95 17.92
C ILE A 49 0.15 -7.84 16.98
N GLY A 50 -0.82 -7.04 17.42
CA GLY A 50 -1.53 -6.06 16.60
C GLY A 50 -2.50 -6.71 15.62
N GLY A 51 -3.46 -5.93 15.12
CA GLY A 51 -4.49 -6.38 14.18
C GLY A 51 -4.37 -5.75 12.79
N GLU A 52 -5.30 -6.11 11.92
CA GLU A 52 -5.40 -5.68 10.51
C GLU A 52 -5.50 -4.16 10.32
N VAL A 53 -5.99 -3.42 11.33
CA VAL A 53 -6.11 -1.95 11.25
C VAL A 53 -4.85 -1.24 11.71
N CYS A 54 -4.24 -1.68 12.82
CA CYS A 54 -3.12 -0.94 13.41
C CYS A 54 -1.77 -1.23 12.77
N LYS A 55 -1.53 -2.45 12.30
CA LYS A 55 -0.27 -2.80 11.62
C LYS A 55 -0.01 -1.93 10.39
N PRO A 56 -0.93 -1.81 9.40
CA PRO A 56 -0.70 -0.95 8.24
C PRO A 56 -0.67 0.54 8.62
N ALA A 57 -1.46 0.95 9.63
CA ALA A 57 -1.41 2.33 10.13
C ALA A 57 -0.04 2.68 10.69
N MET A 58 0.61 1.78 11.45
CA MET A 58 1.94 2.02 12.00
C MET A 58 3.01 1.94 10.93
N ALA A 59 2.91 0.99 9.98
CA ALA A 59 3.80 0.95 8.82
C ALA A 59 3.77 2.27 8.03
N SER A 60 2.58 2.81 7.78
CA SER A 60 2.40 4.10 7.11
C SER A 60 3.03 5.27 7.89
N ILE A 61 2.88 5.29 9.22
CA ILE A 61 3.47 6.33 10.08
C ILE A 61 5.00 6.24 10.06
N LEU A 62 5.56 5.04 10.19
CA LEU A 62 7.00 4.82 10.17
C LEU A 62 7.61 5.23 8.83
N ALA A 63 7.06 4.72 7.72
CA ALA A 63 7.50 5.10 6.37
C ALA A 63 7.43 6.62 6.13
N SER A 64 6.37 7.28 6.62
CA SER A 64 6.23 8.74 6.46
C SER A 64 7.21 9.55 7.30
N LEU A 65 7.55 9.08 8.51
CA LEU A 65 8.42 9.81 9.44
C LEU A 65 9.90 9.65 9.09
N TYR A 66 10.29 8.47 8.65
CA TYR A 66 11.69 8.14 8.35
C TYR A 66 12.02 8.15 6.86
N ASN A 67 11.00 8.34 6.00
CA ASN A 67 11.15 8.27 4.55
C ASN A 67 11.71 6.90 4.09
N ASP A 68 11.36 5.85 4.85
CA ASP A 68 11.74 4.47 4.55
C ASP A 68 10.90 3.94 3.38
N HIS A 69 11.40 2.92 2.70
CA HIS A 69 10.64 2.29 1.62
C HIS A 69 9.48 1.50 2.23
N VAL A 70 8.30 1.58 1.62
CA VAL A 70 7.09 0.91 2.14
C VAL A 70 7.26 -0.61 2.31
N LEU A 71 8.12 -1.22 1.49
CA LEU A 71 8.47 -2.64 1.56
C LEU A 71 9.36 -3.00 2.76
N ASP A 72 10.06 -2.04 3.38
CA ASP A 72 10.83 -2.29 4.60
C ASP A 72 9.92 -2.64 5.80
N HIS A 73 8.62 -2.35 5.67
CA HIS A 73 7.59 -2.67 6.66
C HIS A 73 6.63 -3.78 6.19
N THR A 74 7.04 -4.62 5.23
CA THR A 74 6.20 -5.68 4.63
C THR A 74 5.56 -6.60 5.67
N ALA A 75 6.24 -6.90 6.79
CA ALA A 75 5.71 -7.76 7.86
C ALA A 75 4.46 -7.18 8.55
N LEU A 76 4.20 -5.88 8.39
CA LEU A 76 3.05 -5.17 8.93
C LEU A 76 1.92 -5.00 7.88
N GLN A 77 2.11 -5.51 6.67
CA GLN A 77 1.20 -5.32 5.53
C GLN A 77 0.70 -6.66 5.01
N ASP A 78 -0.61 -6.80 4.87
CA ASP A 78 -1.21 -8.10 4.55
C ASP A 78 -1.34 -8.36 3.03
N THR A 79 -1.62 -7.33 2.23
CA THR A 79 -1.97 -7.53 0.81
C THR A 79 -1.49 -6.44 -0.12
N ASN A 80 -2.21 -5.31 -0.25
CA ASN A 80 -1.96 -4.38 -1.36
C ASN A 80 -0.57 -3.73 -1.31
N ASP A 81 -0.20 -3.23 -0.14
CA ASP A 81 1.09 -2.55 0.05
C ASP A 81 2.27 -3.53 -0.04
N ARG A 82 2.05 -4.80 0.34
CA ARG A 82 3.05 -5.88 0.25
C ARG A 82 3.42 -6.23 -1.19
N PHE A 83 2.47 -6.12 -2.11
CA PHE A 83 2.66 -6.45 -3.53
C PHE A 83 2.76 -5.22 -4.42
N LEU A 84 2.59 -4.01 -3.86
CA LEU A 84 2.42 -2.74 -4.57
C LEU A 84 1.31 -2.81 -5.64
N ALA A 85 0.39 -3.75 -5.49
CA ALA A 85 -0.63 -4.11 -6.46
C ALA A 85 -1.94 -4.39 -5.71
N ASN A 86 -3.05 -4.10 -6.35
CA ASN A 86 -4.36 -4.23 -5.72
C ASN A 86 -5.05 -5.53 -6.12
N ILE A 87 -5.68 -6.19 -5.15
CA ILE A 87 -6.42 -7.43 -5.39
C ILE A 87 -7.75 -7.18 -6.10
N GLN A 88 -8.05 -7.96 -7.14
CA GLN A 88 -9.35 -7.95 -7.82
C GLN A 88 -10.34 -8.93 -7.18
N ARG A 89 -11.64 -8.76 -7.51
CA ARG A 89 -12.70 -9.69 -7.09
C ARG A 89 -12.34 -11.12 -7.53
N GLY A 90 -12.27 -12.03 -6.55
CA GLY A 90 -11.88 -13.43 -6.76
C GLY A 90 -10.45 -13.78 -6.34
N ALA A 91 -9.61 -12.80 -5.97
CA ALA A 91 -8.28 -12.98 -5.37
C ALA A 91 -7.22 -13.72 -6.21
N TRP A 92 -7.55 -14.23 -7.39
CA TRP A 92 -6.61 -14.91 -8.30
C TRP A 92 -5.76 -13.93 -9.12
N ASN A 93 -6.26 -12.70 -9.33
CA ASN A 93 -5.60 -11.66 -10.12
C ASN A 93 -5.38 -10.37 -9.33
N LEU A 94 -4.29 -9.69 -9.69
CA LEU A 94 -3.91 -8.38 -9.21
C LEU A 94 -4.00 -7.35 -10.34
N PHE A 95 -4.22 -6.09 -10.00
CA PHE A 95 -3.97 -4.97 -10.89
C PHE A 95 -2.82 -4.12 -10.40
N CYS A 96 -1.94 -3.72 -11.32
CA CYS A 96 -0.79 -2.87 -11.06
C CYS A 96 -0.96 -1.54 -11.80
N CYS A 97 -0.54 -0.46 -11.14
CA CYS A 97 -0.64 0.91 -11.63
C CYS A 97 0.76 1.52 -11.56
N PRO A 98 1.50 1.57 -12.68
CA PRO A 98 2.82 2.18 -12.73
C PRO A 98 2.75 3.66 -12.34
N ARG A 99 3.82 4.17 -11.73
CA ARG A 99 3.93 5.59 -11.44
C ARG A 99 4.11 6.37 -12.76
N VAL A 100 3.17 7.28 -13.03
CA VAL A 100 3.27 8.26 -14.12
C VAL A 100 3.24 9.67 -13.50
N PRO A 101 4.39 10.33 -13.31
CA PRO A 101 4.45 11.67 -12.74
C PRO A 101 3.66 12.67 -13.61
N ALA A 102 2.70 13.38 -13.02
CA ALA A 102 1.87 14.38 -13.70
C ALA A 102 1.15 13.90 -14.98
N GLY A 103 0.99 12.58 -15.17
CA GLY A 103 0.43 12.03 -16.40
C GLY A 103 1.34 12.17 -17.63
N ASP A 104 2.60 12.57 -17.45
CA ASP A 104 3.56 12.74 -18.54
C ASP A 104 4.14 11.39 -18.95
N ILE A 105 3.85 10.98 -20.20
CA ILE A 105 4.25 9.69 -20.74
C ILE A 105 4.79 9.85 -22.16
N THR A 106 6.04 9.45 -22.37
CA THR A 106 6.63 9.42 -23.71
C THR A 106 6.09 8.24 -24.51
N PRO A 107 6.12 8.29 -25.85
CA PRO A 107 5.71 7.17 -26.71
C PRO A 107 6.43 5.86 -26.34
N GLU A 108 7.71 5.92 -25.99
CA GLU A 108 8.50 4.74 -25.59
C GLU A 108 7.98 4.15 -24.28
N LYS A 109 7.65 4.99 -23.30
CA LYS A 109 7.06 4.55 -22.01
C LYS A 109 5.66 3.97 -22.22
N LEU A 110 4.87 4.54 -23.13
CA LEU A 110 3.55 4.03 -23.48
C LEU A 110 3.64 2.63 -24.11
N VAL A 111 4.59 2.41 -25.03
CA VAL A 111 4.88 1.10 -25.59
C VAL A 111 5.37 0.13 -24.51
N ALA A 112 6.27 0.55 -23.61
CA ALA A 112 6.76 -0.30 -22.53
C ALA A 112 5.62 -0.76 -21.59
N ILE A 113 4.70 0.12 -21.23
CA ILE A 113 3.53 -0.21 -20.40
C ILE A 113 2.55 -1.12 -21.16
N GLY A 114 2.33 -0.87 -22.45
CA GLY A 114 1.34 -1.59 -23.26
C GLY A 114 1.81 -2.92 -23.83
N TRP A 115 3.09 -3.06 -24.19
CA TRP A 115 3.60 -4.23 -24.92
C TRP A 115 4.13 -5.31 -23.97
N ASP A 116 4.96 -4.93 -23.01
CA ASP A 116 5.77 -5.88 -22.25
C ASP A 116 4.97 -6.69 -21.19
N PRO A 117 4.07 -6.08 -20.40
CA PRO A 117 3.23 -6.78 -19.43
C PRO A 117 2.09 -7.57 -20.10
N ILE A 118 1.44 -6.97 -21.10
CA ILE A 118 0.24 -7.50 -21.76
C ILE A 118 0.57 -8.72 -22.64
N HIS A 119 1.76 -8.78 -23.24
CA HIS A 119 2.14 -9.91 -24.10
C HIS A 119 2.94 -11.01 -23.39
N ASN A 120 3.74 -10.68 -22.37
CA ASN A 120 4.63 -11.67 -21.74
C ASN A 120 4.11 -12.27 -20.43
N PHE A 121 3.22 -11.59 -19.70
CA PHE A 121 2.88 -11.97 -18.31
C PHE A 121 1.38 -12.03 -18.03
N VAL A 122 0.56 -11.23 -18.71
CA VAL A 122 -0.89 -11.20 -18.51
C VAL A 122 -1.55 -12.19 -19.47
N SER A 123 -2.25 -13.21 -18.95
CA SER A 123 -2.95 -14.16 -19.82
C SER A 123 -3.98 -13.43 -20.67
N THR A 124 -3.88 -13.64 -21.97
CA THR A 124 -4.58 -13.02 -23.11
C THR A 124 -6.11 -12.93 -23.04
N SER A 125 -6.76 -13.47 -22.00
CA SER A 125 -8.21 -13.42 -21.82
C SER A 125 -8.71 -12.24 -20.97
N TYR A 126 -7.83 -11.53 -20.26
CA TYR A 126 -8.21 -10.48 -19.29
C TYR A 126 -7.35 -9.21 -19.35
N SER A 127 -6.54 -9.04 -20.40
CA SER A 127 -5.58 -7.95 -20.54
C SER A 127 -6.24 -6.68 -21.08
N SER A 128 -6.86 -5.89 -20.20
CA SER A 128 -7.25 -4.52 -20.53
C SER A 128 -6.36 -3.53 -19.77
N GLY A 129 -5.94 -2.48 -20.47
CA GLY A 129 -5.40 -1.27 -19.87
C GLY A 129 -6.55 -0.30 -19.64
N LYS A 130 -6.68 0.26 -18.44
CA LYS A 130 -7.66 1.33 -18.17
C LYS A 130 -6.93 2.62 -17.82
N ILE A 131 -7.30 3.72 -18.47
CA ILE A 131 -6.88 5.05 -18.03
C ILE A 131 -7.71 5.41 -16.80
N THR A 132 -7.03 5.77 -15.72
CA THR A 132 -7.63 6.23 -14.47
C THR A 132 -7.78 7.75 -14.46
N ASP A 133 -8.67 8.26 -13.60
CA ASP A 133 -8.81 9.70 -13.35
C ASP A 133 -7.52 10.34 -12.79
N GLY A 134 -6.58 9.51 -12.31
CA GLY A 134 -5.24 9.91 -11.89
C GLY A 134 -4.20 10.00 -13.03
N GLN A 135 -4.64 9.92 -14.30
CA GLN A 135 -3.78 9.96 -15.49
C GLN A 135 -2.73 8.84 -15.52
N ARG A 136 -3.12 7.64 -15.07
CA ARG A 136 -2.28 6.44 -15.09
C ARG A 136 -2.97 5.32 -15.86
N ILE A 137 -2.16 4.37 -16.32
CA ILE A 137 -2.63 3.19 -17.03
C ILE A 137 -2.63 2.02 -16.03
N ASP A 138 -3.81 1.55 -15.66
CA ASP A 138 -4.00 0.37 -14.83
C ASP A 138 -3.96 -0.88 -15.71
N MET A 139 -3.17 -1.87 -15.30
CA MET A 139 -3.05 -3.15 -15.99
C MET A 139 -3.71 -4.25 -15.17
N PHE A 140 -4.70 -4.92 -15.74
CA PHE A 140 -5.50 -5.94 -15.08
C PHE A 140 -5.01 -7.35 -15.44
N GLY A 141 -5.17 -8.31 -14.52
CA GLY A 141 -4.97 -9.72 -14.82
C GLY A 141 -3.56 -10.26 -14.56
N SER A 142 -2.75 -9.53 -13.80
CA SER A 142 -1.42 -10.00 -13.41
C SER A 142 -1.51 -11.07 -12.32
N ARG A 143 -0.79 -12.18 -12.44
CA ARG A 143 -0.67 -13.14 -11.34
C ARG A 143 0.38 -12.65 -10.35
N LYS A 144 0.24 -13.05 -9.10
CA LYS A 144 1.17 -12.67 -8.02
C LYS A 144 2.64 -12.97 -8.33
N GLN A 145 2.92 -14.10 -8.98
CA GLN A 145 4.27 -14.55 -9.30
C GLN A 145 4.96 -13.72 -10.39
N ASP A 146 4.18 -13.07 -11.25
CA ASP A 146 4.70 -12.28 -12.38
C ASP A 146 4.98 -10.82 -11.97
N LEU A 147 4.54 -10.40 -10.78
CA LEU A 147 4.72 -9.03 -10.30
C LEU A 147 6.17 -8.55 -10.22
N PRO A 148 7.15 -9.34 -9.73
CA PRO A 148 8.54 -8.88 -9.67
C PRO A 148 9.06 -8.48 -11.06
N ASP A 149 8.80 -9.31 -12.09
CA ASP A 149 9.23 -9.05 -13.47
C ASP A 149 8.54 -7.82 -14.05
N ILE A 150 7.24 -7.65 -13.76
CA ILE A 150 6.46 -6.47 -14.17
C ILE A 150 7.05 -5.20 -13.54
N TRP A 151 7.37 -5.22 -12.25
CA TRP A 151 7.92 -4.07 -11.54
C TRP A 151 9.34 -3.72 -11.98
N GLU A 152 10.22 -4.71 -12.13
CA GLU A 152 11.60 -4.49 -12.59
C GLU A 152 11.63 -3.81 -13.95
N LYS A 153 10.79 -4.28 -14.87
CA LYS A 153 10.66 -3.66 -16.19
C LYS A 153 10.16 -2.23 -16.10
N GLN A 154 9.21 -1.94 -15.22
CA GLN A 154 8.68 -0.58 -15.07
C GLN A 154 9.69 0.38 -14.43
N VAL A 155 10.41 -0.04 -13.37
CA VAL A 155 11.43 0.78 -12.70
C VAL A 155 12.52 1.22 -13.67
N ARG A 156 12.85 0.39 -14.67
CA ARG A 156 13.82 0.74 -15.71
C ARG A 156 13.41 1.94 -16.58
N TRP A 157 12.13 2.30 -16.61
CA TRP A 157 11.57 3.35 -17.46
C TRP A 157 11.01 4.55 -16.69
N VAL A 158 11.06 4.56 -15.35
CA VAL A 158 10.65 5.71 -14.53
C VAL A 158 11.81 6.68 -14.37
#